data_AF-A0A844YX80-F1
#
_entry.id   AF-A0A844YX80-F1
#
_cell.length_a   1.000
_cell.length_b   1.000
_cell.length_c   1.000
_cell.angle_alpha   90.00
_cell.angle_beta   90.00
_cell.angle_gamma   90.00
#
_symmetry.space_group_name_H-M   'P 1'
#
loop_
_entity.id
_entity.type
_entity.pdbx_description
1 polymer ?
#
loop_
_entity_poly.entity_id
_entity_poly.type
_entity_poly.pdbx_seq_one_letter_code
_entity_poly.pdbx_strand_id
1 'polypeptide(L)'
;MGNGTRLGKVRGLGSARHGSGEWMRQHVLAAGNMLCSIFLAVSIIALPDLGYETVTAWLAKPFPATVAVLFVVTTLWHARLGLQVVIEDYVHVESNKFALLLVMDLLAATGATYGVISVIQLVTHQDTLTQEDVQQQLGQMMQQMQQMQMMGVPGGAPGGVQ
;
A
#
# COMPACT_ATOMS: atom_id res chain seq x y z
N MET A 1 -27.22 22.05 46.87
CA MET A 1 -25.85 22.54 47.13
C MET A 1 -24.94 21.34 47.29
N GLY A 2 -23.92 21.21 46.43
CA GLY A 2 -22.95 20.13 46.50
C GLY A 2 -21.95 20.40 47.60
N ASN A 3 -22.09 19.70 48.73
CA ASN A 3 -21.26 19.89 49.92
C ASN A 3 -19.84 19.38 49.65
N GLY A 4 -18.95 20.23 49.10
CA GLY A 4 -17.46 20.19 49.14
C GLY A 4 -16.71 18.91 48.77
N THR A 5 -17.40 17.80 48.58
CA THR A 5 -16.85 16.46 48.40
C THR A 5 -16.62 16.19 46.93
N ARG A 6 -15.58 15.41 46.61
CA ARG A 6 -15.27 15.01 45.24
C ARG A 6 -16.48 14.39 44.52
N LEU A 7 -17.32 13.65 45.26
CA LEU A 7 -18.57 13.05 44.78
C LEU A 7 -19.65 14.07 44.42
N GLY A 8 -19.80 15.15 45.19
CA GLY A 8 -20.74 16.24 44.88
C GLY A 8 -20.35 17.05 43.64
N LYS A 9 -19.06 17.06 43.28
CA LYS A 9 -18.51 17.75 42.10
C LYS A 9 -18.70 16.98 40.80
N VAL A 10 -18.82 15.64 40.87
CA VAL A 10 -18.96 14.75 39.70
C VAL A 10 -20.35 14.15 39.52
N ARG A 11 -21.23 14.24 40.53
CA ARG A 11 -22.62 13.76 40.44
C ARG A 11 -23.39 14.56 39.38
N GLY A 12 -23.90 13.86 38.35
CA GLY A 12 -24.71 14.45 37.29
C GLY A 12 -23.94 14.84 36.01
N LEU A 13 -22.61 14.69 35.98
CA LEU A 13 -21.80 15.01 34.79
C LEU A 13 -21.84 13.93 33.70
N GLY A 14 -22.45 12.76 33.97
CA GLY A 14 -22.48 11.63 33.04
C GLY A 14 -21.11 10.95 32.86
N SER A 15 -21.07 9.81 32.18
CA SER A 15 -19.80 9.19 31.74
C SER A 15 -19.22 10.02 30.60
N ALA A 16 -17.91 10.27 30.61
CA ALA A 16 -17.23 11.00 29.53
C ALA A 16 -17.44 10.37 28.15
N ARG A 17 -17.75 9.05 28.06
CA ARG A 17 -18.02 8.22 26.85
C ARG A 17 -17.08 8.40 25.64
N HIS A 18 -16.12 9.30 25.69
CA HIS A 18 -15.05 9.52 24.74
C HIS A 18 -13.85 8.70 25.20
N GLY A 19 -13.38 7.76 24.37
CA GLY A 19 -12.16 6.99 24.63
C GLY A 19 -12.25 5.52 24.23
N SER A 20 -13.34 4.82 24.54
CA SER A 20 -13.43 3.36 24.27
C SER A 20 -13.42 3.01 22.78
N GLY A 21 -14.11 3.79 21.95
CA GLY A 21 -14.09 3.62 20.50
C GLY A 21 -12.72 3.92 19.89
N GLU A 22 -12.04 4.94 20.41
CA GLU A 22 -10.71 5.34 19.94
C GLU A 22 -9.64 4.31 20.32
N TRP A 23 -9.67 3.86 21.57
CA TRP A 23 -8.85 2.76 22.07
C TRP A 23 -9.04 1.49 21.23
N MET A 24 -10.29 1.10 20.95
CA MET A 24 -10.57 -0.09 20.14
C MET A 24 -10.04 0.06 18.71
N ARG A 25 -10.23 1.22 18.07
CA ARG A 25 -9.68 1.50 16.73
C ARG A 25 -8.17 1.35 16.71
N GLN A 26 -7.46 1.87 17.71
CA GLN A 26 -6.00 1.74 17.79
C GLN A 26 -5.56 0.28 17.87
N HIS A 27 -6.24 -0.56 18.64
CA HIS A 27 -5.92 -1.98 18.79
C HIS A 27 -6.24 -2.79 17.52
N VAL A 28 -7.38 -2.54 16.88
CA VAL A 28 -7.74 -3.20 15.62
C VAL A 28 -6.74 -2.86 14.52
N LEU A 29 -6.35 -1.58 14.42
CA LEU A 29 -5.35 -1.16 13.44
C LEU A 29 -3.96 -1.74 13.75
N ALA A 30 -3.56 -1.79 15.03
CA ALA A 30 -2.30 -2.40 15.44
C ALA A 30 -2.26 -3.89 15.07
N ALA A 31 -3.35 -4.63 15.33
CA ALA A 31 -3.48 -6.02 14.91
C ALA A 31 -3.40 -6.16 13.39
N GLY A 32 -4.18 -5.37 12.64
CA GLY A 32 -4.13 -5.37 11.17
C GLY A 32 -2.73 -5.09 10.62
N ASN A 33 -2.03 -4.09 11.15
CA ASN A 33 -0.65 -3.75 10.79
C ASN A 33 0.31 -4.89 11.09
N MET A 34 0.17 -5.55 12.24
CA MET A 34 0.97 -6.71 12.61
C MET A 34 0.78 -7.84 11.59
N LEU A 35 -0.46 -8.21 11.24
CA LEU A 35 -0.71 -9.23 10.23
C LEU A 35 -0.12 -8.86 8.86
N CYS A 36 -0.36 -7.63 8.40
CA CYS A 36 0.16 -7.16 7.11
C CYS A 36 1.69 -7.15 7.08
N SER A 37 2.33 -6.66 8.15
CA SER A 37 3.79 -6.60 8.28
C SER A 37 4.43 -7.99 8.27
N ILE A 38 3.83 -8.97 8.97
CA ILE A 38 4.31 -10.36 8.98
C ILE A 38 4.21 -10.94 7.57
N PHE A 39 3.07 -10.78 6.90
CA PHE A 39 2.90 -11.25 5.53
C PHE A 39 3.95 -10.64 4.58
N LEU A 40 4.12 -9.31 4.60
CA LEU A 40 5.08 -8.62 3.74
C LEU A 40 6.51 -9.05 4.04
N ALA A 41 6.92 -9.12 5.31
CA ALA A 41 8.26 -9.51 5.72
C ALA A 41 8.58 -10.96 5.29
N VAL A 42 7.68 -11.91 5.59
CA VAL A 42 7.85 -13.32 5.20
C VAL A 42 7.90 -13.45 3.69
N SER A 43 7.05 -12.73 2.96
CA SER A 43 7.01 -12.80 1.50
C SER A 43 8.28 -12.25 0.86
N ILE A 44 8.81 -11.13 1.36
CA ILE A 44 10.06 -10.53 0.87
C ILE A 44 11.25 -11.46 1.15
N ILE A 45 11.32 -12.06 2.35
CA ILE A 45 12.38 -13.02 2.71
C ILE A 45 12.33 -14.28 1.83
N ALA A 46 11.13 -14.68 1.38
CA ALA A 46 10.93 -15.84 0.53
C ALA A 46 11.20 -15.57 -0.98
N LEU A 47 11.51 -14.33 -1.38
CA LEU A 47 11.89 -14.02 -2.75
C LEU A 47 13.27 -14.62 -3.09
N PRO A 48 13.50 -14.99 -4.36
CA PRO A 48 14.79 -15.56 -4.78
C PRO A 48 15.95 -14.56 -4.64
N ASP A 49 15.66 -13.26 -4.79
CA ASP A 49 16.58 -12.16 -4.63
C ASP A 49 15.80 -10.85 -4.32
N LEU A 50 16.53 -9.80 -3.94
CA LEU A 50 15.97 -8.47 -3.62
C LEU A 50 16.27 -7.43 -4.71
N GLY A 51 16.54 -7.88 -5.93
CA GLY A 51 16.70 -7.04 -7.10
C GLY A 51 15.43 -6.27 -7.42
N TYR A 52 15.59 -5.10 -8.04
CA TYR A 52 14.48 -4.19 -8.34
C TYR A 52 13.37 -4.89 -9.14
N GLU A 53 13.74 -5.59 -10.22
CA GLU A 53 12.80 -6.31 -11.10
C GLU A 53 12.01 -7.39 -10.35
N THR A 54 12.68 -8.22 -9.55
CA THR A 54 12.06 -9.29 -8.77
C THR A 54 11.04 -8.73 -7.78
N VAL A 55 11.41 -7.69 -7.03
CA VAL A 55 10.55 -7.08 -6.01
C VAL A 55 9.37 -6.36 -6.64
N THR A 56 9.59 -5.57 -7.70
CA THR A 56 8.50 -4.83 -8.36
C THR A 56 7.53 -5.76 -9.06
N ALA A 57 8.01 -6.81 -9.75
CA ALA A 57 7.16 -7.81 -10.37
C ALA A 57 6.33 -8.60 -9.35
N TRP A 58 6.89 -8.92 -8.18
CA TRP A 58 6.13 -9.54 -7.10
C TRP A 58 5.10 -8.59 -6.50
N LEU A 59 5.49 -7.35 -6.19
CA LEU A 59 4.63 -6.37 -5.55
C LEU A 59 3.50 -5.89 -6.47
N ALA A 60 3.71 -5.90 -7.79
CA ALA A 60 2.70 -5.59 -8.79
C ALA A 60 1.56 -6.65 -8.87
N LYS A 61 1.73 -7.83 -8.27
CA LYS A 61 0.67 -8.85 -8.24
C LYS A 61 -0.53 -8.34 -7.41
N PRO A 62 -1.79 -8.66 -7.80
CA PRO A 62 -2.98 -8.09 -7.17
C PRO A 62 -3.04 -8.26 -5.64
N PHE A 63 -2.64 -9.43 -5.13
CA PHE A 63 -2.72 -9.73 -3.70
C PHE A 63 -1.64 -8.98 -2.87
N PRO A 64 -0.33 -9.09 -3.17
CA PRO A 64 0.70 -8.26 -2.51
C PRO A 64 0.42 -6.76 -2.60
N ALA A 65 0.01 -6.25 -3.76
CA ALA A 65 -0.35 -4.85 -3.94
C ALA A 65 -1.48 -4.43 -3.00
N THR A 66 -2.53 -5.24 -2.88
CA THR A 66 -3.66 -4.97 -1.97
C THR A 66 -3.21 -4.92 -0.51
N VAL A 67 -2.37 -5.87 -0.08
CA VAL A 67 -1.84 -5.90 1.29
C VAL A 67 -0.93 -4.69 1.55
N ALA A 68 -0.13 -4.28 0.57
CA ALA A 68 0.72 -3.09 0.68
C ALA A 68 -0.11 -1.80 0.81
N VAL A 69 -1.16 -1.64 0.00
CA VAL A 69 -2.11 -0.51 0.09
C VAL A 69 -2.77 -0.49 1.46
N LEU A 70 -3.27 -1.64 1.92
CA LEU A 70 -3.88 -1.76 3.24
C LEU A 70 -2.89 -1.34 4.32
N PHE A 71 -1.68 -1.89 4.30
CA PHE A 71 -0.62 -1.61 5.28
C PHE A 71 -0.24 -0.13 5.33
N VAL A 72 -0.10 0.54 4.20
CA VAL A 72 0.20 1.98 4.13
C VAL A 72 -0.91 2.78 4.81
N VAL A 73 -2.17 2.54 4.43
CA VAL A 73 -3.32 3.28 4.96
C VAL A 73 -3.47 3.04 6.46
N THR A 74 -3.43 1.79 6.91
CA THR A 74 -3.66 1.44 8.31
C THR A 74 -2.49 1.83 9.20
N THR A 75 -1.25 1.83 8.69
CA THR A 75 -0.07 2.30 9.44
C THR A 75 -0.11 3.81 9.66
N LEU A 76 -0.39 4.58 8.62
CA LEU A 76 -0.49 6.04 8.75
C LEU A 76 -1.67 6.46 9.61
N TRP A 77 -2.79 5.74 9.51
CA TRP A 77 -3.92 5.97 10.40
C TRP A 77 -3.59 5.62 11.85
N HIS A 78 -2.93 4.48 12.10
CA HIS A 78 -2.49 4.10 13.45
C HIS A 78 -1.52 5.14 14.05
N ALA A 79 -0.54 5.61 13.27
CA ALA A 79 0.40 6.64 13.68
C ALA A 79 -0.32 7.96 14.01
N ARG A 80 -1.30 8.37 13.20
CA ARG A 80 -2.15 9.55 13.45
C ARG A 80 -2.85 9.46 14.81
N LEU A 81 -3.49 8.34 15.11
CA LEU A 81 -4.21 8.15 16.38
C LEU A 81 -3.26 8.14 17.59
N GLY A 82 -2.12 7.46 17.47
CA GLY A 82 -1.11 7.42 18.55
C GLY A 82 -0.49 8.79 18.82
N LEU A 83 -0.11 9.52 17.76
CA LEU A 83 0.48 10.85 17.89
C LEU A 83 -0.53 11.88 18.39
N GLN A 84 -1.83 11.73 18.07
CA GLN A 84 -2.86 12.60 18.63
C GLN A 84 -2.84 12.58 20.16
N VAL A 85 -2.80 11.40 20.78
CA VAL A 85 -2.76 11.26 22.24
C VAL A 85 -1.50 11.91 22.81
N VAL A 86 -0.35 11.70 22.17
CA VAL A 86 0.91 12.33 22.59
C VAL A 86 0.82 13.86 22.50
N ILE A 87 0.26 14.42 21.42
CA ILE A 87 0.11 15.87 21.26
C ILE A 87 -0.82 16.44 22.34
N GLU A 88 -1.94 15.76 22.60
CA GLU A 88 -2.92 16.17 23.61
C GLU A 88 -2.34 16.15 25.04
N ASP A 89 -1.46 15.19 25.34
CA ASP A 89 -0.83 15.04 26.66
C ASP A 89 0.32 16.03 26.90
N TYR A 90 1.12 16.34 25.88
CA TYR A 90 2.39 17.06 26.04
C TYR A 90 2.39 18.51 25.53
N VAL A 91 1.38 18.94 24.77
CA VAL A 91 1.32 20.31 24.23
C VAL A 91 0.31 21.14 25.00
N HIS A 92 0.80 22.05 25.85
CA HIS A 92 -0.05 22.87 26.71
C HIS A 92 -0.46 24.22 26.10
N VAL A 93 0.15 24.63 24.99
CA VAL A 93 -0.19 25.87 24.28
C VAL A 93 -1.21 25.56 23.19
N GLU A 94 -2.42 26.10 23.32
CA GLU A 94 -3.56 25.76 22.45
C GLU A 94 -3.33 26.04 20.97
N SER A 95 -2.64 27.13 20.62
CA SER A 95 -2.28 27.43 19.22
C SER A 95 -1.32 26.40 18.64
N ASN A 96 -0.33 25.96 19.43
CA ASN A 96 0.65 24.96 19.01
C ASN A 96 0.00 23.58 18.88
N LYS A 97 -0.89 23.24 19.81
CA LYS A 97 -1.66 21.99 19.76
C LYS A 97 -2.49 21.92 18.48
N PHE A 98 -3.25 22.98 18.18
CA PHE A 98 -4.04 23.04 16.95
C PHE A 98 -3.16 22.93 15.69
N ALA A 99 -2.06 23.69 15.63
CA ALA A 99 -1.15 23.65 14.49
C ALA A 99 -0.53 22.25 14.27
N LEU A 100 -0.10 21.59 15.34
CA LEU A 100 0.47 20.24 15.28
C LEU A 100 -0.56 19.20 14.85
N LEU A 101 -1.77 19.24 15.39
CA LEU A 101 -2.85 18.33 14.99
C LEU A 101 -3.22 18.53 13.51
N LEU A 102 -3.31 19.77 13.05
CA LEU A 102 -3.59 20.09 11.65
C LEU A 102 -2.50 19.56 10.72
N VAL A 103 -1.23 19.83 11.02
CA VAL A 103 -0.09 19.36 10.22
C VAL A 103 -0.04 17.84 10.20
N MET A 104 -0.21 17.19 11.36
CA MET A 104 -0.23 15.73 11.46
C MET A 104 -1.35 15.12 10.59
N ASP A 105 -2.56 15.68 10.65
CA ASP A 105 -3.70 15.19 9.86
C ASP A 105 -3.46 15.34 8.36
N LEU A 106 -2.90 16.48 7.93
CA LEU A 106 -2.53 16.70 6.53
C LEU A 106 -1.42 15.74 6.08
N LEU A 107 -0.39 15.51 6.89
CA LEU A 107 0.69 14.58 6.58
C LEU A 107 0.19 13.13 6.50
N ALA A 108 -0.67 12.71 7.43
CA ALA A 108 -1.26 11.38 7.40
C ALA A 108 -2.13 11.16 6.15
N ALA A 109 -2.98 12.13 5.82
CA ALA A 109 -3.84 12.06 4.64
C ALA A 109 -3.03 12.06 3.34
N THR A 110 -2.14 13.03 3.16
CA THR A 110 -1.31 13.14 1.94
C THR A 110 -0.35 11.97 1.80
N GLY A 111 0.27 11.51 2.89
CA GLY A 111 1.14 10.34 2.89
C GLY A 111 0.38 9.07 2.49
N ALA A 112 -0.84 8.88 2.97
CA ALA A 112 -1.65 7.73 2.61
C ALA A 112 -2.04 7.78 1.12
N THR A 113 -2.55 8.92 0.66
CA THR A 113 -2.89 9.11 -0.76
C THR A 113 -1.67 8.90 -1.67
N TYR A 114 -0.52 9.47 -1.32
CA TYR A 114 0.71 9.33 -2.10
C TYR A 114 1.17 7.87 -2.17
N GLY A 115 1.14 7.15 -1.04
CA GLY A 115 1.50 5.74 -1.00
C GLY A 115 0.55 4.86 -1.82
N VAL A 116 -0.77 5.10 -1.77
CA VAL A 116 -1.73 4.38 -2.62
C VAL A 116 -1.50 4.66 -4.10
N ILE A 117 -1.31 5.92 -4.49
CA ILE A 117 -1.00 6.29 -5.88
C ILE A 117 0.30 5.59 -6.34
N SER A 118 1.31 5.55 -5.48
CA SER A 118 2.59 4.90 -5.80
C SER A 118 2.43 3.41 -6.09
N VAL A 119 1.62 2.68 -5.30
CA VAL A 119 1.35 1.26 -5.55
C VAL A 119 0.54 1.06 -6.83
N ILE A 120 -0.47 1.89 -7.07
CA ILE A 120 -1.27 1.82 -8.31
C ILE A 120 -0.40 2.10 -9.54
N GLN A 121 0.45 3.12 -9.48
CA GLN A 121 1.40 3.44 -10.55
C GLN A 121 2.36 2.29 -10.81
N LEU A 122 2.86 1.63 -9.77
CA LEU A 122 3.72 0.46 -9.92
C LEU A 122 3.00 -0.68 -10.67
N VAL A 123 1.78 -1.03 -10.25
CA VAL A 123 0.98 -2.10 -10.88
C VAL A 123 0.73 -1.79 -12.35
N THR A 124 0.29 -0.56 -12.66
CA THR A 124 -0.06 -0.15 -14.02
C THR A 124 1.13 -0.06 -14.98
N HIS A 125 2.30 0.37 -14.49
CA HIS A 125 3.52 0.40 -15.31
C HIS A 125 3.99 -1.02 -15.66
N GLN A 126 3.88 -1.96 -14.72
CA GLN A 126 4.30 -3.35 -14.96
C GLN A 126 3.45 -4.03 -16.05
N ASP A 127 2.15 -3.76 -16.08
CA ASP A 127 1.25 -4.26 -17.13
C ASP A 127 1.62 -3.70 -18.51
N THR A 128 2.12 -2.47 -18.57
CA THR A 128 2.54 -1.83 -19.84
C THR A 128 3.81 -2.46 -20.39
N LEU A 129 4.83 -2.68 -19.53
CA LEU A 129 6.10 -3.29 -19.93
C LEU A 129 5.89 -4.68 -20.55
N THR A 130 5.05 -5.51 -19.93
CA THR A 130 4.76 -6.86 -20.45
C THR A 130 4.07 -6.85 -21.82
N GLN A 131 3.23 -5.86 -22.12
CA GLN A 131 2.58 -5.74 -23.43
C GLN A 131 3.56 -5.25 -24.50
N GLU A 132 4.43 -4.29 -24.17
CA GLU A 132 5.47 -3.80 -25.08
C GLU A 132 6.45 -4.92 -25.46
N ASP A 133 6.88 -5.73 -24.49
CA ASP A 133 7.78 -6.87 -24.72
C ASP A 133 7.17 -7.90 -25.68
N VAL A 134 5.89 -8.24 -25.50
CA VAL A 134 5.16 -9.15 -26.39
C VAL A 134 5.05 -8.58 -27.81
N GLN A 135 4.76 -7.29 -27.95
CA GLN A 135 4.68 -6.63 -29.26
C GLN A 135 6.03 -6.60 -29.97
N GLN A 136 7.12 -6.31 -29.24
CA GLN A 136 8.48 -6.32 -29.79
C GLN A 136 8.87 -7.71 -30.28
N GLN A 137 8.56 -8.76 -29.51
CA GLN A 137 8.86 -10.13 -29.88
C GLN A 137 8.10 -10.57 -31.14
N LEU A 138 6.81 -10.22 -31.24
CA LEU A 138 6.01 -10.48 -32.45
C LEU A 138 6.53 -9.69 -33.66
N GLY A 139 6.95 -8.44 -33.46
CA GLY A 139 7.57 -7.61 -34.49
C GLY A 139 8.84 -8.25 -35.07
N GLN A 140 9.72 -8.74 -34.20
CA GLN A 140 10.94 -9.45 -34.59
C GLN A 140 10.63 -10.74 -35.35
N MET A 141 9.65 -11.53 -34.90
CA MET A 141 9.22 -12.75 -35.59
C MET A 141 8.68 -12.46 -37.00
N MET A 142 7.88 -11.41 -37.16
CA MET A 142 7.36 -11.01 -38.47
C MET A 142 8.47 -10.60 -39.44
N GLN A 143 9.45 -9.83 -38.97
CA GLN A 143 10.62 -9.47 -39.77
C GLN A 143 11.45 -10.70 -40.14
N GLN A 144 11.64 -11.64 -39.22
CA GLN A 144 12.35 -12.89 -39.50
C GLN A 144 11.61 -13.74 -40.55
N MET A 145 10.29 -13.83 -40.48
CA MET A 145 9.48 -14.53 -41.50
C MET A 145 9.60 -13.87 -42.88
N GLN A 146 9.57 -12.54 -42.95
CA GLN A 146 9.78 -11.82 -44.20
C GLN A 146 11.19 -12.05 -44.77
N GLN A 147 12.23 -12.05 -43.90
CA GLN A 147 13.59 -12.38 -44.32
C GLN A 147 13.72 -13.82 -44.82
N MET A 148 13.05 -14.79 -44.20
CA MET A 148 13.00 -16.18 -44.68
C MET A 148 12.29 -16.32 -46.03
N GLN A 149 11.22 -15.56 -46.28
CA GLN A 149 10.54 -15.53 -47.58
C GLN A 149 11.42 -14.89 -48.67
N MET A 150 12.18 -13.84 -48.33
CA MET A 150 13.11 -13.15 -49.24
C MET A 150 14.38 -13.97 -49.53
N MET A 151 14.78 -14.89 -48.64
CA MET A 151 15.89 -15.82 -48.85
C MET A 151 15.50 -17.10 -49.62
N GLY A 152 14.23 -17.26 -50.00
CA GLY A 152 13.77 -18.32 -50.90
C GLY A 152 14.12 -19.73 -50.42
N VAL A 153 13.51 -20.19 -49.32
CA VAL A 153 13.50 -21.64 -49.03
C VAL A 153 12.64 -22.30 -50.10
N PRO A 154 13.20 -23.12 -51.02
CA PRO A 154 12.40 -23.82 -52.00
C PRO A 154 11.50 -24.79 -51.23
N GLY A 155 10.19 -24.69 -51.44
CA GLY A 155 9.22 -25.68 -50.98
C GLY A 155 9.57 -27.03 -51.58
N GLY A 156 10.39 -27.81 -50.87
CA GLY A 156 10.66 -29.20 -51.18
C GLY A 156 9.41 -30.01 -50.87
N ALA A 157 8.50 -30.09 -51.83
CA ALA A 157 7.45 -31.11 -51.85
C ALA A 157 8.13 -32.48 -51.97
N PRO A 158 7.96 -33.41 -51.00
CA PRO A 158 8.35 -34.79 -51.21
C PRO A 158 7.44 -35.35 -52.31
N GLY A 159 8.07 -35.70 -53.44
CA GLY A 159 7.41 -36.12 -54.66
C GLY A 159 6.37 -37.23 -54.44
N GLY A 160 5.18 -36.97 -54.97
CA GLY A 160 4.34 -38.04 -55.51
C GLY A 160 4.74 -38.29 -56.97
N VAL A 161 4.37 -39.48 -57.47
CA VAL A 161 4.54 -40.00 -58.85
C VAL A 161 5.98 -40.51 -59.09
N GLN A 162 6.27 -41.79 -59.32
CA GLN A 162 5.51 -42.96 -59.78
C GLN A 162 6.19 -44.24 -59.24
#